data_AF-A0A3D8ILL8-F1
#
_entry.id   AF-A0A3D8ILL8-F1
#
_cell.length_a   1.000
_cell.length_b   1.000
_cell.length_c   1.000
_cell.angle_alpha   90.00
_cell.angle_beta   90.00
_cell.angle_gamma   90.00
#
_symmetry.space_group_name_H-M   'P 1'
#
loop_
_entity.id
_entity.type
_entity.pdbx_description
1 polymer ?
#
loop_
_entity_poly.entity_id
_entity_poly.type
_entity_poly.pdbx_seq_one_letter_code
_entity_poly.pdbx_strand_id
1 'polypeptide(L)'
;MSKALLRYIRLSPTKARLIAREIQGMNAELAIASLEFTPNKAARIISKVLASAVANGGYDAQEVVVLSCRVDAGPVLRRFMPRAKGRATPIRKPTSHVFVEVGTPKDSVKKTESAKKAASTPKTSKVTSTKSETSESKPKQEKAKATESKPTKKAATKSTAAKTSKTTEGEGK
;
A
#
# COMPACT_ATOMS: atom_id res chain seq x y z
N MET A 1 -26.50 -1.18 2.79
CA MET A 1 -25.22 -1.11 2.04
C MET A 1 -25.49 -0.74 0.58
N SER A 2 -24.72 0.19 0.01
CA SER A 2 -24.73 0.54 -1.42
C SER A 2 -23.32 0.38 -2.02
N LYS A 3 -23.23 0.31 -3.35
CA LYS A 3 -21.97 0.09 -4.06
C LYS A 3 -21.83 0.99 -5.29
N ALA A 4 -20.59 1.31 -5.63
CA ALA A 4 -20.22 1.97 -6.88
C ALA A 4 -19.05 1.25 -7.56
N LEU A 5 -19.10 1.19 -8.89
CA LEU A 5 -18.10 0.55 -9.74
C LEU A 5 -17.67 1.49 -10.85
N LEU A 6 -16.38 1.75 -10.94
CA LEU A 6 -15.78 2.47 -12.06
C LEU A 6 -14.75 1.59 -12.76
N ARG A 7 -14.94 1.37 -14.06
CA ARG A 7 -14.18 0.37 -14.83
C ARG A 7 -13.22 1.00 -15.84
N TYR A 8 -12.14 0.27 -16.15
CA TYR A 8 -11.15 0.60 -17.21
C TYR A 8 -10.47 1.96 -17.05
N ILE A 9 -10.22 2.36 -15.81
CA ILE A 9 -9.56 3.64 -15.50
C ILE A 9 -8.08 3.53 -15.87
N ARG A 10 -7.55 4.55 -16.54
CA ARG A 10 -6.11 4.67 -16.87
C ARG A 10 -5.30 5.07 -15.62
N LEU A 11 -5.11 4.11 -14.72
CA LEU A 11 -4.40 4.31 -13.46
C LEU A 11 -3.65 3.04 -13.03
N SER A 12 -2.52 3.23 -12.33
CA SER A 12 -1.77 2.11 -11.77
C SER A 12 -2.50 1.54 -10.54
N PRO A 13 -2.86 0.25 -10.53
CA PRO A 13 -3.60 -0.34 -9.41
C PRO A 13 -2.84 -0.20 -8.08
N THR A 14 -1.50 -0.29 -8.10
CA THR A 14 -0.66 -0.11 -6.90
C THR A 14 -0.81 1.26 -6.26
N LYS A 15 -0.83 2.34 -7.07
CA LYS A 15 -0.94 3.72 -6.56
C LYS A 15 -2.34 3.99 -6.00
N ALA A 16 -3.38 3.48 -6.65
CA ALA A 16 -4.74 3.62 -6.14
C ALA A 16 -4.99 2.79 -4.88
N ARG A 17 -4.36 1.61 -4.73
CA ARG A 17 -4.48 0.77 -3.52
C ARG A 17 -3.95 1.44 -2.26
N LEU A 18 -2.92 2.27 -2.35
CA LEU A 18 -2.39 2.99 -1.21
C LEU A 18 -3.46 3.90 -0.60
N ILE A 19 -4.14 4.66 -1.46
CA ILE A 19 -5.20 5.60 -1.06
C ILE A 19 -6.46 4.85 -0.63
N ALA A 20 -6.82 3.78 -1.35
CA ALA A 20 -7.98 2.95 -1.01
C ALA A 20 -7.88 2.34 0.40
N ARG A 21 -6.66 2.01 0.85
CA ARG A 21 -6.40 1.50 2.20
C ARG A 21 -6.53 2.58 3.26
N GLU A 22 -6.16 3.81 2.94
CA GLU A 22 -6.24 4.95 3.86
C GLU A 22 -7.69 5.28 4.22
N ILE A 23 -8.58 5.31 3.23
CA ILE A 23 -9.98 5.69 3.44
C ILE A 23 -10.88 4.57 4.00
N GLN A 24 -10.39 3.33 4.04
CA GLN A 24 -11.20 2.20 4.47
C GLN A 24 -11.48 2.29 5.97
N GLY A 25 -12.76 2.23 6.35
CA GLY A 25 -13.21 2.37 7.75
C GLY A 25 -13.44 3.82 8.20
N MET A 26 -13.14 4.82 7.37
CA MET A 26 -13.47 6.22 7.65
C MET A 26 -14.95 6.52 7.36
N ASN A 27 -15.47 7.56 8.02
CA ASN A 27 -16.75 8.17 7.66
C ASN A 27 -16.68 8.71 6.22
N ALA A 28 -17.77 8.60 5.45
CA ALA A 28 -17.81 9.00 4.05
C ALA A 28 -17.51 10.50 3.87
N GLU A 29 -17.98 11.38 4.74
CA GLU A 29 -17.66 12.82 4.63
C GLU A 29 -16.17 13.09 4.86
N LEU A 30 -15.62 12.56 5.96
CA LEU A 30 -14.19 12.70 6.28
C LEU A 30 -13.30 12.13 5.17
N ALA A 31 -13.71 11.00 4.58
CA ALA A 31 -13.00 10.39 3.47
C ALA A 31 -13.03 11.29 2.22
N ILE A 32 -14.16 11.92 1.89
CA ILE A 32 -14.26 12.86 0.76
C ILE A 32 -13.31 14.04 0.98
N ALA A 33 -13.34 14.66 2.16
CA ALA A 33 -12.47 15.78 2.49
C ALA A 33 -10.99 15.41 2.40
N SER A 34 -10.58 14.28 2.99
CA SER A 34 -9.18 13.81 2.92
C SER A 34 -8.71 13.56 1.48
N LEU A 35 -9.58 12.98 0.64
CA LEU A 35 -9.28 12.71 -0.76
C LEU A 35 -9.16 13.97 -1.63
N GLU A 36 -9.86 15.06 -1.28
CA GLU A 36 -9.77 16.33 -2.00
C GLU A 36 -8.42 17.02 -1.82
N PHE A 37 -7.86 16.96 -0.61
CA PHE A 37 -6.56 17.59 -0.30
C PHE A 37 -5.35 16.71 -0.66
N THR A 38 -5.56 15.43 -0.96
CA THR A 38 -4.47 14.53 -1.34
C THR A 38 -3.96 14.83 -2.76
N PRO A 39 -2.65 15.10 -2.97
CA PRO A 39 -2.10 15.53 -4.28
C PRO A 39 -2.00 14.43 -5.35
N ASN A 40 -2.74 13.32 -5.21
CA ASN A 40 -2.70 12.18 -6.11
C ASN A 40 -3.87 12.17 -7.10
N LYS A 41 -3.59 11.86 -8.37
CA LYS A 41 -4.63 11.64 -9.40
C LYS A 41 -5.67 10.57 -8.98
N ALA A 42 -5.20 9.55 -8.26
CA ALA A 42 -6.07 8.48 -7.77
C ALA A 42 -7.10 8.98 -6.75
N ALA A 43 -6.73 9.93 -5.89
CA ALA A 43 -7.62 10.48 -4.89
C ALA A 43 -8.82 11.18 -5.54
N ARG A 44 -8.57 12.03 -6.54
CA ARG A 44 -9.60 12.72 -7.33
C ARG A 44 -10.58 11.79 -8.05
N ILE A 45 -10.16 10.58 -8.38
CA ILE A 45 -11.02 9.58 -9.04
C ILE A 45 -11.82 8.83 -7.99
N ILE A 46 -11.18 8.42 -6.89
CA ILE A 46 -11.82 7.70 -5.80
C ILE A 46 -12.87 8.58 -5.11
N SER A 47 -12.62 9.88 -4.93
CA SER A 47 -13.60 10.81 -4.34
C SER A 47 -14.90 10.86 -5.13
N LYS A 48 -14.81 10.90 -6.47
CA LYS A 48 -15.98 10.83 -7.36
C LYS A 48 -16.75 9.52 -7.25
N VAL A 49 -16.03 8.39 -7.15
CA VAL A 49 -16.67 7.08 -7.00
C VAL A 49 -17.34 6.95 -5.62
N LEU A 50 -16.72 7.49 -4.58
CA LEU A 50 -17.28 7.52 -3.23
C LEU A 50 -18.55 8.38 -3.17
N ALA A 51 -18.51 9.60 -3.74
CA ALA A 51 -19.68 10.46 -3.84
C ALA A 51 -20.82 9.78 -4.63
N SER A 52 -20.50 9.05 -5.70
CA SER A 52 -21.49 8.25 -6.43
C SER A 52 -22.05 7.10 -5.59
N ALA A 53 -21.27 6.45 -4.74
CA ALA A 53 -21.75 5.37 -3.87
C ALA A 53 -22.76 5.88 -2.82
N VAL A 54 -22.48 7.06 -2.25
CA VAL A 54 -23.38 7.75 -1.32
C VAL A 54 -24.68 8.14 -2.02
N ALA A 55 -24.57 8.80 -3.19
CA ALA A 55 -25.73 9.19 -4.00
C ALA A 55 -26.59 8.00 -4.43
N ASN A 56 -25.98 6.89 -4.85
CA ASN A 56 -26.71 5.67 -5.23
C ASN A 56 -27.47 5.05 -4.05
N GLY A 57 -26.97 5.23 -2.83
CA GLY A 57 -27.62 4.74 -1.62
C GLY A 57 -28.71 5.68 -1.08
N GLY A 58 -28.81 6.90 -1.60
CA GLY A 58 -29.68 7.94 -1.04
C GLY A 58 -29.37 8.27 0.42
N TYR A 59 -28.12 8.03 0.84
CA TYR A 59 -27.70 8.24 2.22
C TYR A 59 -27.10 9.63 2.41
N ASP A 60 -27.17 10.15 3.64
CA ASP A 60 -26.39 11.32 4.01
C ASP A 60 -24.91 10.91 4.23
N ALA A 61 -23.99 11.80 3.88
CA ALA A 61 -22.55 11.54 3.95
C ALA A 61 -22.07 11.33 5.39
N GLN A 62 -22.77 11.90 6.38
CA GLN A 62 -22.44 11.84 7.81
C GLN A 62 -22.73 10.49 8.46
N GLU A 63 -23.74 9.77 7.99
CA GLU A 63 -24.25 8.58 8.66
C GLU A 63 -23.62 7.28 8.15
N VAL A 64 -22.77 7.40 7.12
CA VAL A 64 -22.29 6.27 6.33
C VAL A 64 -20.79 6.10 6.48
N VAL A 65 -20.36 4.84 6.55
CA VAL A 65 -18.96 4.45 6.66
C VAL A 65 -18.54 3.71 5.39
N VAL A 66 -17.29 3.91 4.99
CA VAL A 66 -16.67 3.15 3.90
C VAL A 66 -16.33 1.74 4.40
N LEU A 67 -17.15 0.76 4.01
CA LEU A 67 -16.98 -0.64 4.43
C LEU A 67 -15.81 -1.31 3.68
N SER A 68 -15.76 -1.10 2.37
CA SER A 68 -14.75 -1.72 1.51
C SER A 68 -14.42 -0.79 0.36
N CYS A 69 -13.13 -0.53 0.15
CA CYS A 69 -12.63 0.15 -1.03
C CYS A 69 -11.58 -0.72 -1.70
N ARG A 70 -11.95 -1.40 -2.77
CA ARG A 70 -11.08 -2.33 -3.50
C ARG A 70 -10.70 -1.77 -4.86
N VAL A 71 -9.45 -2.01 -5.24
CA VAL A 71 -8.93 -1.65 -6.56
C VAL A 71 -8.34 -2.88 -7.23
N ASP A 72 -9.03 -3.33 -8.28
CA ASP A 72 -8.66 -4.49 -9.07
C ASP A 72 -7.83 -4.07 -10.29
N ALA A 73 -6.91 -4.95 -10.69
CA ALA A 73 -6.16 -4.76 -11.91
C ALA A 73 -7.06 -5.04 -13.11
N GLY A 74 -7.03 -4.14 -14.10
CA GLY A 74 -7.70 -4.32 -15.38
C GLY A 74 -6.74 -4.75 -16.49
N PRO A 75 -7.22 -4.83 -17.74
CA PRO A 75 -6.40 -5.15 -18.88
C PRO A 75 -5.24 -4.15 -19.04
N VAL A 76 -4.05 -4.68 -19.31
CA VAL A 76 -2.84 -3.88 -19.49
C VAL A 76 -2.65 -3.63 -20.98
N LEU A 77 -2.59 -2.37 -21.38
CA LEU A 77 -2.18 -2.05 -22.75
C LEU A 77 -0.69 -2.28 -22.93
N ARG A 78 -0.34 -3.04 -23.97
CA ARG A 78 1.03 -3.24 -24.40
C ARG A 78 1.41 -2.14 -25.40
N ARG A 79 2.54 -1.49 -25.17
CA ARG A 79 3.23 -0.58 -26.10
C ARG A 79 4.68 -1.05 -26.22
N PHE A 80 5.37 -0.70 -27.30
CA PHE A 80 6.78 -1.06 -27.47
C PHE A 80 7.63 0.21 -27.47
N MET A 81 8.80 0.14 -26.85
CA MET A 81 9.81 1.19 -26.92
C MET A 81 11.04 0.63 -27.63
N PRO A 82 11.51 1.30 -28.69
CA PRO A 82 12.73 0.89 -29.37
C PRO A 82 13.93 1.02 -28.44
N ARG A 83 14.85 0.08 -28.51
CA ARG A 83 16.11 0.02 -27.74
C ARG A 83 17.28 -0.29 -28.67
N ALA A 84 18.50 -0.15 -28.15
CA ALA A 84 19.72 -0.41 -28.91
C ALA A 84 19.78 -1.85 -29.47
N LYS A 85 20.53 -2.02 -30.57
CA LYS A 85 20.77 -3.30 -31.25
C LYS A 85 19.49 -3.98 -31.77
N GLY A 86 18.55 -3.23 -32.34
CA GLY A 86 17.31 -3.77 -32.93
C GLY A 86 16.34 -4.40 -31.92
N ARG A 87 16.51 -4.14 -30.62
CA ARG A 87 15.65 -4.71 -29.57
C ARG A 87 14.44 -3.82 -29.31
N ALA A 88 13.31 -4.43 -28.95
CA ALA A 88 12.13 -3.72 -28.49
C ALA A 88 11.69 -4.27 -27.12
N THR A 89 11.52 -3.39 -26.14
CA THR A 89 11.01 -3.77 -24.81
C THR A 89 9.56 -3.32 -24.64
N PRO A 90 8.69 -4.12 -24.01
CA PRO A 90 7.30 -3.75 -23.81
C PRO A 90 7.15 -2.72 -22.67
N ILE A 91 6.45 -1.62 -22.94
CA ILE A 91 5.91 -0.70 -21.94
C ILE A 91 4.48 -1.13 -21.60
N ARG A 92 4.21 -1.31 -20.31
CA ARG A 92 2.89 -1.63 -19.78
C ARG A 92 2.17 -0.35 -19.37
N LYS A 93 0.98 -0.11 -19.92
CA LYS A 93 0.07 0.95 -19.46
C LYS A 93 -1.14 0.28 -18.81
N PRO A 94 -1.08 0.00 -17.49
CA PRO A 94 -2.14 -0.72 -16.79
C PRO A 94 -3.43 0.09 -16.74
N THR A 95 -4.54 -0.62 -16.64
CA THR A 95 -5.82 -0.06 -16.20
C THR A 95 -6.24 -0.66 -14.87
N SER A 96 -7.19 -0.03 -14.21
CA SER A 96 -7.75 -0.52 -12.95
C SER A 96 -9.26 -0.37 -12.92
N HIS A 97 -9.89 -1.19 -12.09
CA HIS A 97 -11.29 -1.08 -11.71
C HIS A 97 -11.36 -0.66 -10.23
N VAL A 98 -12.13 0.38 -9.92
CA VAL A 98 -12.33 0.85 -8.55
C VAL A 98 -13.71 0.42 -8.10
N PHE A 99 -13.76 -0.18 -6.92
CA PHE A 99 -14.97 -0.66 -6.28
C PHE A 99 -15.06 -0.06 -4.88
N VAL A 100 -16.20 0.56 -4.59
CA VAL A 100 -16.47 1.17 -3.29
C VAL A 100 -17.80 0.64 -2.77
N GLU A 101 -17.80 0.16 -1.53
CA GLU A 101 -18.98 -0.23 -0.77
C GLU A 101 -19.10 0.68 0.44
N VAL A 102 -20.29 1.23 0.62
CA VAL A 102 -20.63 2.08 1.76
C VAL A 102 -21.84 1.51 2.47
N GLY A 103 -21.92 1.71 3.78
CA GLY A 103 -23.04 1.22 4.57
C GLY A 103 -23.09 1.84 5.95
N THR A 104 -24.20 1.59 6.63
CA THR A 104 -24.37 2.06 8.00
C THR A 104 -23.50 1.20 8.93
N PRO A 105 -22.96 1.78 10.01
CA PRO A 105 -22.07 1.08 10.94
C PRO A 105 -22.73 -0.14 11.62
N LYS A 106 -24.07 -0.25 11.62
CA LYS A 106 -24.78 -1.42 12.16
C LYS A 106 -24.67 -2.67 11.27
N ASP A 107 -24.45 -2.49 9.97
CA ASP A 107 -24.40 -3.60 9.01
C ASP A 107 -23.05 -4.36 9.06
N SER A 108 -21.98 -3.74 9.57
CA SER A 108 -20.65 -4.35 9.65
C SER A 108 -20.54 -5.40 10.77
N VAL A 109 -21.25 -5.21 11.88
CA VAL A 109 -21.19 -6.09 13.07
C VAL A 109 -21.88 -7.44 12.82
N LYS A 110 -22.97 -7.46 12.05
CA LYS A 110 -23.72 -8.70 11.75
C LYS A 110 -22.90 -9.75 11.00
N LYS A 111 -21.94 -9.33 10.16
CA LYS A 111 -21.09 -10.25 9.37
C LYS A 111 -20.05 -10.96 10.23
N THR A 112 -19.56 -10.30 11.27
CA THR A 112 -18.53 -10.81 12.18
C THR A 112 -19.10 -11.80 13.20
N GLU A 113 -20.36 -11.62 13.60
CA GLU A 113 -21.06 -12.53 14.54
C GLU A 113 -21.49 -13.85 13.88
N SER A 114 -21.97 -13.81 12.64
CA SER A 114 -22.36 -15.02 11.89
C SER A 114 -21.17 -15.95 11.60
N ALA A 115 -19.95 -15.40 11.48
CA ALA A 115 -18.75 -16.20 11.25
C ALA A 115 -18.20 -16.86 12.53
N LYS A 116 -18.43 -16.28 13.71
CA LYS A 116 -18.03 -16.89 15.00
C LYS A 116 -18.93 -18.05 15.42
N LYS A 117 -20.20 -18.08 15.02
CA LYS A 117 -21.15 -19.15 15.37
C LYS A 117 -20.97 -20.46 14.57
N ALA A 118 -20.16 -20.44 13.50
CA ALA A 118 -19.90 -21.60 12.65
C ALA A 118 -18.61 -22.36 13.01
N ALA A 119 -17.79 -21.88 13.95
CA ALA A 119 -16.48 -22.46 14.29
C ALA A 119 -16.43 -23.26 15.61
N SER A 120 -17.55 -23.41 16.33
CA SER A 120 -17.60 -24.15 17.60
C SER A 120 -18.27 -25.53 17.43
N THR A 121 -17.48 -26.54 17.07
CA THR A 121 -17.78 -27.95 17.39
C THR A 121 -16.48 -28.65 17.78
N PRO A 122 -16.37 -29.24 18.99
CA PRO A 122 -15.14 -29.83 19.49
C PRO A 122 -15.01 -31.29 19.05
N LYS A 123 -13.82 -31.70 18.58
CA LYS A 123 -13.39 -33.11 18.56
C LYS A 123 -11.91 -33.23 18.97
N THR A 124 -11.68 -33.43 20.26
CA THR A 124 -10.59 -34.23 20.86
C THR A 124 -11.02 -35.72 20.74
N SER A 125 -10.22 -36.76 20.52
CA SER A 125 -8.89 -37.19 21.00
C SER A 125 -8.46 -38.43 20.16
N LYS A 126 -7.16 -38.75 19.93
CA LYS A 126 -6.29 -39.62 20.77
C LYS A 126 -4.84 -39.55 20.22
N VAL A 127 -3.90 -38.90 20.92
CA VAL A 127 -2.80 -39.44 21.78
C VAL A 127 -1.73 -40.28 21.06
N THR A 128 -0.49 -39.75 20.99
CA THR A 128 0.70 -40.39 21.60
C THR A 128 1.71 -39.33 22.01
N SER A 129 2.09 -39.42 23.27
CA SER A 129 2.97 -38.57 24.05
C SER A 129 4.34 -39.23 24.19
N THR A 130 5.42 -38.45 24.09
CA THR A 130 6.57 -38.60 24.99
C THR A 130 7.16 -37.22 25.29
N LYS A 131 7.19 -36.96 26.59
CA LYS A 131 7.69 -35.80 27.31
C LYS A 131 9.20 -35.98 27.53
N SER A 132 9.96 -34.89 27.44
CA SER A 132 11.06 -34.62 28.38
C SER A 132 11.51 -33.16 28.24
N GLU A 133 11.09 -32.33 29.21
CA GLU A 133 11.79 -31.11 29.61
C GLU A 133 13.12 -31.50 30.29
N THR A 134 14.15 -30.64 30.29
CA THR A 134 14.75 -30.00 31.50
C THR A 134 16.04 -29.21 31.15
N SER A 135 16.09 -27.97 31.64
CA SER A 135 17.24 -27.19 32.18
C SER A 135 18.50 -26.86 31.37
N GLU A 136 18.73 -25.56 31.24
CA GLU A 136 19.95 -24.81 31.62
C GLU A 136 21.34 -25.42 31.38
N SER A 137 22.15 -24.74 30.55
CA SER A 137 23.49 -24.25 30.94
C SER A 137 24.22 -23.51 29.80
N LYS A 138 24.72 -22.31 30.12
CA LYS A 138 25.92 -21.67 29.54
C LYS A 138 26.93 -21.64 30.70
N PRO A 139 28.26 -21.81 30.52
CA PRO A 139 29.06 -20.83 29.75
C PRO A 139 30.43 -21.28 29.15
N LYS A 140 30.97 -20.40 28.27
CA LYS A 140 32.39 -19.97 28.07
C LYS A 140 33.52 -20.95 27.67
N GLN A 141 34.15 -20.68 26.52
CA GLN A 141 35.58 -20.22 26.28
C GLN A 141 35.92 -20.37 24.76
N GLU A 142 36.32 -19.32 24.02
CA GLU A 142 37.71 -18.82 23.77
C GLU A 142 38.70 -19.92 23.35
N LYS A 143 39.61 -19.83 22.35
CA LYS A 143 40.15 -18.80 21.41
C LYS A 143 41.20 -19.49 20.51
N ALA A 144 41.41 -19.02 19.27
CA ALA A 144 42.66 -18.94 18.45
C ALA A 144 42.31 -19.14 16.93
N LYS A 145 42.39 -18.16 16.00
CA LYS A 145 43.46 -17.22 15.54
C LYS A 145 44.60 -17.99 14.83
N ALA A 146 45.12 -17.70 13.62
CA ALA A 146 44.88 -16.77 12.50
C ALA A 146 45.76 -17.21 11.30
N THR A 147 45.61 -16.61 10.11
CA THR A 147 46.74 -16.06 9.32
C THR A 147 46.26 -15.15 8.18
N GLU A 148 46.91 -13.99 8.07
CA GLU A 148 46.69 -12.89 7.11
C GLU A 148 47.58 -13.04 5.85
N SER A 149 47.23 -12.34 4.76
CA SER A 149 48.18 -11.43 4.08
C SER A 149 47.48 -10.42 3.12
N LYS A 150 47.92 -9.16 3.22
CA LYS A 150 47.68 -7.92 2.42
C LYS A 150 49.00 -7.63 1.63
N PRO A 151 49.30 -6.47 0.97
CA PRO A 151 48.55 -5.35 0.34
C PRO A 151 49.15 -4.85 -1.04
N THR A 152 48.60 -3.78 -1.66
CA THR A 152 49.28 -2.56 -2.24
C THR A 152 48.25 -1.65 -2.98
N LYS A 153 47.95 -0.40 -2.56
CA LYS A 153 48.49 0.97 -2.90
C LYS A 153 48.34 1.35 -4.40
N LYS A 154 47.96 2.56 -4.87
CA LYS A 154 47.61 3.92 -4.36
C LYS A 154 47.27 4.81 -5.59
N ALA A 155 46.32 5.77 -5.53
CA ALA A 155 46.41 7.10 -6.20
C ALA A 155 45.14 7.96 -5.95
N ALA A 156 45.37 9.25 -5.73
CA ALA A 156 44.41 10.29 -5.33
C ALA A 156 44.02 11.19 -6.53
N THR A 157 42.88 11.91 -6.44
CA THR A 157 42.80 13.40 -6.46
C THR A 157 41.35 13.94 -6.40
N LYS A 158 41.11 14.80 -5.39
CA LYS A 158 40.33 16.06 -5.32
C LYS A 158 38.98 16.24 -6.06
N SER A 159 37.94 16.55 -5.29
CA SER A 159 37.20 17.83 -5.40
C SER A 159 36.39 18.13 -4.14
N THR A 160 36.61 19.33 -3.59
CA THR A 160 36.13 19.87 -2.32
C THR A 160 34.74 20.52 -2.40
N ALA A 161 33.95 20.27 -1.36
CA ALA A 161 32.89 21.04 -0.71
C ALA A 161 32.27 22.27 -1.41
N ALA A 162 30.94 22.24 -1.55
CA ALA A 162 30.07 23.41 -1.70
C ALA A 162 29.54 23.87 -0.33
N LYS A 163 29.67 25.16 0.00
CA LYS A 163 28.97 25.82 1.11
C LYS A 163 28.58 27.27 0.74
N THR A 164 27.27 27.45 0.60
CA THR A 164 26.37 28.61 0.84
C THR A 164 26.84 30.08 0.86
N SER A 165 25.93 30.92 0.30
CA SER A 165 25.44 32.27 0.69
C SER A 165 26.20 33.55 0.30
N LYS A 166 25.59 34.41 -0.54
CA LYS A 166 25.06 35.76 -0.16
C LYS A 166 24.46 36.52 -1.37
N THR A 167 23.32 37.16 -1.14
CA THR A 167 22.66 38.22 -1.90
C THR A 167 23.42 39.55 -1.78
N THR A 168 23.51 40.34 -2.86
CA THR A 168 23.54 41.83 -2.85
C THR A 168 23.11 42.39 -4.21
N GLU A 169 22.38 43.49 -4.16
CA GLU A 169 21.78 44.33 -5.20
C GLU A 169 22.81 45.01 -6.13
N GLY A 170 22.37 45.53 -7.29
CA GLY A 170 23.15 46.53 -8.05
C GLY A 170 22.84 46.64 -9.55
N GLU A 171 22.46 47.85 -9.97
CA GLU A 171 21.98 48.33 -11.27
C GLU A 171 22.99 48.25 -12.46
N GLY A 172 22.49 48.39 -13.70
CA GLY A 172 23.28 49.05 -14.75
C GLY A 172 23.06 48.63 -16.22
N LYS A 173 22.27 49.44 -16.93
CA LYS A 173 22.10 49.63 -18.39
C LYS A 173 21.47 48.53 -19.24
#